data_AF-A0A6V7XIN5-F1
#
_entry.id   AF-A0A6V7XIN5-F1
#
_cell.length_a   1.000
_cell.length_b   1.000
_cell.length_c   1.000
_cell.angle_alpha   90.00
_cell.angle_beta   90.00
_cell.angle_gamma   90.00
#
_symmetry.space_group_name_H-M   'P 1'
#
loop_
_entity.id
_entity.type
_entity.pdbx_description
1 polymer ?
#
loop_
_entity_poly.entity_id
_entity_poly.type
_entity_poly.pdbx_seq_one_letter_code
_entity_poly.pdbx_strand_id
1 'polypeptide(L)'
;MKCGNGNMSHLAPDQWNMDEVLRCLHAASADKLRDSEWSPVMEFADFPWVPVIDGEFLVENIETSLKRGNFKKTQLLAGSNFDEARKLKRNFS
;
A
#
# COMPACT_ATOMS: atom_id res chain seq x y z
N MET A 1 12.16 4.10 11.32
CA MET A 1 13.50 3.45 11.20
C MET A 1 14.52 4.52 10.82
N LYS A 2 15.70 4.57 11.44
CA LYS A 2 16.77 5.50 11.02
C LYS A 2 17.74 4.73 10.14
N CYS A 3 17.87 5.15 8.88
CA CYS A 3 18.77 4.57 7.89
C CYS A 3 19.97 5.50 7.66
N GLY A 4 21.16 4.93 7.49
CA GLY A 4 22.42 5.67 7.45
C GLY A 4 22.82 6.27 8.81
N ASN A 5 23.89 7.06 8.84
CA ASN A 5 24.39 7.77 10.04
C ASN A 5 23.43 8.87 10.57
N GLY A 6 22.13 8.82 10.24
CA GLY A 6 21.11 9.77 10.67
C GLY A 6 20.96 11.02 9.81
N ASN A 7 21.78 11.20 8.76
CA ASN A 7 21.72 12.38 7.90
C ASN A 7 20.55 12.40 6.91
N MET A 8 20.02 11.23 6.53
CA MET A 8 18.98 11.10 5.51
C MET A 8 17.60 11.60 5.97
N SER A 9 17.33 11.58 7.28
CA SER A 9 16.06 12.07 7.85
C SER A 9 15.90 13.59 7.80
N HIS A 10 16.94 14.34 7.41
CA HIS A 10 16.89 15.81 7.28
C HIS A 10 16.83 16.28 5.82
N LEU A 11 16.88 15.35 4.86
CA LEU A 11 16.83 15.65 3.42
C LEU A 11 15.39 15.53 2.92
N ALA A 12 15.07 16.34 1.90
CA ALA A 12 13.79 16.21 1.21
C ALA A 12 13.70 14.86 0.46
N PRO A 13 12.51 14.27 0.27
CA PRO A 13 12.37 12.93 -0.32
C PRO A 13 12.98 12.76 -1.72
N ASP A 14 12.99 13.82 -2.52
CA ASP A 14 13.61 13.89 -3.84
C ASP A 14 15.15 13.82 -3.80
N GLN A 15 15.74 14.04 -2.63
CA GLN A 15 17.18 14.02 -2.39
C GLN A 15 17.65 12.72 -1.73
N TRP A 16 16.75 11.74 -1.54
CA TRP A 16 17.11 10.48 -0.91
C TRP A 16 17.92 9.59 -1.85
N ASN A 17 19.05 9.07 -1.36
CA ASN A 17 19.73 7.94 -1.96
C ASN A 17 18.89 6.67 -1.78
N MET A 18 18.13 6.30 -2.82
CA MET A 18 17.22 5.16 -2.80
C MET A 18 17.93 3.81 -2.66
N ASP A 19 19.17 3.67 -3.11
CA ASP A 19 19.95 2.43 -2.93
C ASP A 19 20.29 2.20 -1.46
N GLU A 20 20.66 3.26 -0.74
CA GLU A 20 20.92 3.18 0.69
C GLU A 20 19.65 2.90 1.50
N VAL A 21 18.53 3.52 1.11
CA VAL A 21 17.21 3.29 1.71
C VAL A 21 16.78 1.84 1.49
N LEU A 22 16.91 1.32 0.27
CA LEU A 22 16.55 -0.05 -0.08
C LEU A 22 17.40 -1.06 0.71
N ARG A 23 18.72 -0.86 0.75
CA ARG A 23 19.63 -1.69 1.55
C ARG A 23 19.24 -1.70 3.03
N CYS A 24 18.88 -0.54 3.57
CA CYS A 24 18.43 -0.43 4.96
C CYS A 24 17.11 -1.17 5.20
N LEU A 25 16.15 -1.04 4.27
CA LEU A 25 14.86 -1.73 4.35
C LEU A 25 15.04 -3.25 4.32
N HIS A 26 15.90 -3.77 3.43
CA HIS A 26 16.22 -5.20 3.37
C HIS A 26 16.93 -5.73 4.62
N ALA A 27 17.68 -4.90 5.32
CA ALA A 27 18.36 -5.28 6.56
C ALA A 27 17.44 -5.28 7.80
N ALA A 28 16.22 -4.72 7.69
CA ALA A 28 15.27 -4.72 8.79
C ALA A 28 14.65 -6.12 8.98
N SER A 29 14.37 -6.49 10.24
CA SER A 29 13.62 -7.71 10.51
C SER A 29 12.16 -7.58 10.07
N ALA A 30 11.56 -8.71 9.67
CA ALA A 30 10.16 -8.75 9.26
C ALA A 30 9.21 -8.25 10.36
N ASP A 31 9.47 -8.60 11.63
CA ASP A 31 8.69 -8.11 12.77
C ASP A 31 8.71 -6.58 12.85
N LYS A 32 9.88 -5.97 12.64
CA LYS A 32 10.03 -4.51 12.70
C LYS A 32 9.27 -3.81 11.57
N LEU A 33 9.23 -4.41 10.38
CA LEU A 33 8.46 -3.92 9.24
C LEU A 33 6.96 -4.00 9.54
N ARG A 34 6.48 -5.17 9.96
CA ARG A 34 5.08 -5.40 10.37
C ARG A 34 4.64 -4.40 11.44
N ASP A 35 5.43 -4.21 12.49
CA ASP A 35 5.04 -3.34 13.60
C ASP A 35 5.02 -1.85 13.20
N SER A 36 5.72 -1.48 12.12
CA SER A 36 5.80 -0.09 11.64
C SER A 36 4.85 0.22 10.49
N GLU A 37 4.25 -0.79 9.84
CA GLU A 37 3.53 -0.62 8.58
C GLU A 37 2.25 0.23 8.70
N TRP A 38 1.66 0.29 9.90
CA TRP A 38 0.44 1.03 10.20
C TRP A 38 0.68 2.50 10.55
N SER A 39 1.95 2.91 10.70
CA SER A 39 2.30 4.31 11.00
C SER A 39 1.78 5.36 9.99
N PRO A 40 1.67 5.10 8.67
CA PRO A 40 1.17 6.08 7.71
C PRO A 40 -0.36 6.07 7.56
N VAL A 41 -1.06 5.09 8.14
CA VAL A 41 -2.50 4.91 7.99
C VAL A 41 -3.24 5.67 9.08
N MET A 42 -4.18 6.52 8.69
CA MET A 42 -4.96 7.33 9.64
C MET A 42 -6.48 7.10 9.54
N GLU A 43 -6.96 6.48 8.46
CA GLU A 43 -8.39 6.44 8.13
C GLU A 43 -8.98 5.01 8.16
N PHE A 44 -10.31 4.94 8.28
CA PHE A 44 -11.04 3.68 8.29
C PHE A 44 -10.96 2.97 6.93
N ALA A 45 -10.64 1.68 6.95
CA ALA A 45 -10.46 0.86 5.76
C ALA A 45 -9.39 1.38 4.78
N ASP A 46 -8.45 2.17 5.29
CA ASP A 46 -7.22 2.53 4.61
C ASP A 46 -6.11 1.55 5.00
N PHE A 47 -5.34 1.08 4.02
CA PHE A 47 -4.35 0.02 4.20
C PHE A 47 -3.02 0.46 3.58
N PRO A 48 -1.88 0.17 4.23
CA PRO A 48 -0.60 0.74 3.81
C PRO A 48 -0.02 0.06 2.56
N TRP A 49 -0.41 -1.19 2.29
CA TRP A 49 0.06 -1.99 1.17
C TRP A 49 -1.13 -2.43 0.32
N VAL A 50 -1.37 -1.68 -0.76
CA VAL A 50 -2.46 -1.90 -1.71
C VAL A 50 -1.90 -2.03 -3.13
N PRO A 51 -2.66 -2.59 -4.08
CA PRO A 51 -2.25 -2.59 -5.48
C PRO A 51 -1.95 -1.18 -6.00
N VAL A 52 -0.83 -1.02 -6.69
CA VAL A 52 -0.39 0.25 -7.30
C VAL A 52 -0.43 0.17 -8.81
N ILE A 53 -0.60 1.30 -9.48
CA ILE A 53 -0.50 1.39 -10.94
C ILE A 53 0.99 1.36 -11.30
N ASP A 54 1.45 0.22 -11.82
CA ASP A 54 2.86 -0.03 -12.15
C ASP A 54 3.16 0.03 -13.66
N GLY A 55 2.12 0.07 -14.50
CA GLY A 55 2.28 0.08 -15.96
C GLY A 55 2.50 -1.31 -16.59
N GLU A 56 2.58 -2.37 -15.79
CA GLU A 56 2.81 -3.75 -16.25
C GLU A 56 1.65 -4.66 -15.84
N PHE A 57 1.41 -4.82 -14.53
CA PHE A 57 0.30 -5.61 -14.01
C PHE A 57 -0.98 -4.78 -13.95
N LEU A 58 -0.94 -3.62 -13.28
CA LEU A 58 -2.00 -2.62 -13.32
C LEU A 58 -1.55 -1.47 -14.21
N VAL A 59 -1.93 -1.55 -15.48
CA VAL A 59 -1.51 -0.60 -16.51
C VAL A 59 -2.22 0.75 -16.37
N GLU A 60 -3.45 0.76 -15.85
CA GLU A 60 -4.24 1.97 -15.65
C GLU A 60 -5.18 1.82 -14.44
N ASN A 61 -5.85 2.92 -14.07
CA ASN A 61 -6.84 2.90 -12.98
C ASN A 61 -8.03 1.97 -13.34
N ILE A 62 -8.48 1.18 -12.36
CA ILE A 62 -9.55 0.18 -12.50
C ILE A 62 -10.84 0.78 -13.09
N GLU A 63 -11.23 1.99 -12.68
CA GLU A 63 -12.41 2.66 -13.26
C GLU A 63 -12.26 2.94 -14.75
N THR A 64 -11.04 3.26 -15.18
CA THR A 64 -10.73 3.50 -16.59
C THR A 64 -10.77 2.18 -17.36
N SER A 65 -10.20 1.12 -16.81
CA SER A 65 -10.25 -0.22 -17.42
C SER A 65 -11.68 -0.72 -17.60
N LEU A 66 -12.54 -0.49 -16.61
CA LEU A 66 -13.97 -0.83 -16.68
C LEU A 66 -14.69 -0.06 -17.80
N LYS A 67 -14.47 1.27 -17.86
CA LYS A 67 -15.09 2.13 -18.89
C LYS A 67 -14.63 1.78 -20.31
N ARG A 68 -13.36 1.41 -20.49
CA ARG A 68 -12.77 1.07 -21.79
C ARG A 68 -12.99 -0.39 -22.20
N GLY A 69 -13.37 -1.26 -21.27
CA GLY A 69 -13.44 -2.70 -21.51
C GLY A 69 -12.08 -3.39 -21.50
N ASN A 70 -11.07 -2.76 -20.91
CA ASN A 70 -9.68 -3.25 -20.82
C ASN A 70 -9.53 -4.26 -19.67
N PHE A 71 -10.28 -5.34 -19.73
CA PHE A 71 -10.21 -6.44 -18.76
C PHE A 71 -10.56 -7.75 -19.44
N LYS A 72 -10.16 -8.87 -18.83
CA LYS A 72 -10.48 -10.20 -19.33
C LYS A 72 -11.99 -10.42 -19.35
N LYS A 73 -12.56 -10.70 -20.52
CA LYS A 73 -13.97 -11.07 -20.67
C LYS A 73 -14.18 -12.51 -20.20
N THR A 74 -14.90 -12.68 -19.10
CA THR A 74 -15.19 -13.98 -18.49
C THR A 74 -16.52 -13.94 -17.74
N GLN A 75 -17.11 -15.10 -17.48
CA GLN A 75 -18.25 -15.21 -16.57
C GLN A 75 -17.79 -14.87 -15.15
N LEU A 76 -18.54 -13.99 -14.48
CA LEU A 76 -18.29 -13.54 -13.11
C LEU A 76 -19.58 -13.68 -12.31
N LEU A 77 -19.51 -14.35 -11.16
CA LEU A 77 -20.55 -14.32 -10.14
C LEU A 77 -20.02 -13.48 -8.98
N ALA A 78 -20.70 -12.37 -8.68
CA ALA A 78 -20.34 -11.46 -7.60
C ALA A 78 -21.56 -11.18 -6.71
N GLY A 79 -21.31 -10.85 -5.45
CA GLY A 79 -22.34 -10.54 -4.46
C GLY A 79 -21.74 -9.83 -3.24
N SER A 80 -22.59 -9.46 -2.30
CA SER A 80 -22.21 -8.78 -1.05
C SER A 80 -23.03 -9.31 0.12
N ASN A 81 -22.50 -9.17 1.33
CA ASN A 81 -23.21 -9.44 2.57
C ASN A 81 -23.96 -8.20 3.09
N PHE A 82 -24.99 -8.43 3.91
CA PHE A 82 -25.79 -7.36 4.52
C PHE A 82 -24.96 -6.43 5.44
N ASP A 83 -23.92 -6.96 6.11
CA ASP A 83 -23.14 -6.28 7.16
C ASP A 83 -21.62 -6.35 6.94
N GLU A 84 -21.11 -5.90 5.79
CA GLU A 84 -19.68 -6.00 5.44
C GLU A 84 -18.73 -5.32 6.45
N ALA A 85 -19.09 -4.12 6.91
CA ALA A 85 -18.21 -3.31 7.76
C ALA A 85 -18.28 -3.67 9.25
N ARG A 86 -19.15 -4.60 9.67
CA ARG A 86 -19.43 -4.87 11.10
C ARG A 86 -18.17 -5.28 11.87
N LYS A 87 -17.29 -6.10 11.26
CA LYS A 87 -16.04 -6.53 11.90
C LYS A 87 -14.94 -5.47 11.87
N LEU A 88 -14.93 -4.59 10.87
CA LEU A 88 -13.90 -3.56 10.69
C LEU A 88 -14.06 -2.39 11.68
N LYS A 89 -15.29 -2.12 12.15
CA LYS A 89 -15.60 -1.00 13.05
C LYS A 89 -15.15 -1.15 14.50
N ARG A 90 -14.58 -2.29 14.91
CA ARG A 90 -14.38 -2.64 16.33
C ARG A 90 -13.32 -1.80 17.08
N ASN A 91 -12.49 -1.03 16.35
CA ASN A 91 -11.40 -0.22 16.93
C ASN A 91 -11.59 1.30 16.70
N PHE A 92 -12.77 1.75 16.27
CA PHE A 92 -13.06 3.17 15.96
C PHE A 92 -14.15 3.77 16.88
N SER A 93 -14.24 3.34 18.15
CA SER A 93 -15.16 3.89 19.16
C SER A 93 -14.44 4.41 20.39
#